data_AF-A0AAW2CHI9-F1
#
_entry.id   AF-A0AAW2CHI9-F1
#
_cell.length_a   1.000
_cell.length_b   1.000
_cell.length_c   1.000
_cell.angle_alpha   90.00
_cell.angle_beta   90.00
_cell.angle_gamma   90.00
#
_symmetry.space_group_name_H-M   'P 1'
#
loop_
_entity.id
_entity.type
_entity.pdbx_description
1 polymer ?
#
loop_
_entity_poly.entity_id
_entity_poly.type
_entity_poly.pdbx_seq_one_letter_code
_entity_poly.pdbx_strand_id
1 'polypeptide(L)'
;RIVVSQICQLVGYKATQLSTLNALTVVATKYLEAMAKSASSLANTSNHTQLNLMDLTLALHHLVTLHTSTLFSISSSGGGIIRDLADFVSFNDEIPFAKPIPHPQITSIPSWASSSSSSSSHVPKWLPRFPDSVISCSVNERK
;
A
#
# COMPACT_ATOMS: atom_id res chain seq x y z
N ARG A 1 -7.47 5.57 -15.60
CA ARG A 1 -8.33 6.25 -16.61
C ARG A 1 -9.79 6.37 -16.21
N ILE A 2 -10.49 5.31 -15.75
CA ILE A 2 -11.93 5.40 -15.39
C ILE A 2 -12.16 6.46 -14.28
N VAL A 3 -11.45 6.34 -13.16
CA VAL A 3 -11.53 7.29 -12.05
C VAL A 3 -11.20 8.72 -12.49
N VAL A 4 -10.14 8.90 -13.28
CA VAL A 4 -9.77 10.23 -13.81
C VAL A 4 -10.88 10.81 -14.69
N SER A 5 -11.54 9.99 -15.51
CA SER A 5 -12.69 10.43 -16.31
C SER A 5 -13.88 10.83 -15.42
N GLN A 6 -14.15 10.10 -14.33
CA GLN A 6 -15.18 10.47 -13.37
C GLN A 6 -14.86 11.85 -12.76
N ILE A 7 -13.62 12.05 -12.29
CA ILE A 7 -13.15 13.34 -11.76
C ILE A 7 -13.34 14.47 -12.78
N CYS A 8 -12.93 14.28 -14.04
CA CYS A 8 -13.13 15.28 -15.08
C CYS A 8 -14.61 15.66 -15.26
N GLN A 9 -15.52 14.67 -15.27
CA GLN A 9 -16.95 14.93 -15.41
C GLN A 9 -17.51 15.73 -14.23
N LEU A 10 -17.05 15.45 -13.01
CA LEU A 10 -17.48 16.13 -11.78
C LEU A 10 -17.03 17.58 -11.73
N VAL A 11 -15.81 17.85 -12.22
CA VAL A 11 -15.30 19.21 -12.39
C VAL A 11 -16.07 19.97 -13.48
N GLY A 12 -16.87 19.28 -14.31
CA GLY A 12 -17.74 19.86 -15.32
C GLY A 12 -17.28 19.68 -16.77
N TYR A 13 -16.18 18.95 -17.00
CA TYR A 13 -15.71 18.66 -18.35
C TYR A 13 -16.69 17.73 -19.09
N LYS A 14 -17.17 18.17 -20.25
CA LYS A 14 -18.09 17.39 -21.09
C LYS A 14 -17.39 16.34 -21.96
N ALA A 15 -16.14 16.60 -22.32
CA ALA A 15 -15.31 15.69 -23.09
C ALA A 15 -13.82 15.91 -22.74
N THR A 16 -13.01 14.87 -22.93
CA THR A 16 -11.56 14.93 -22.71
C THR A 16 -10.87 14.13 -23.80
N GLN A 17 -9.80 14.67 -24.38
CA GLN A 17 -8.98 13.94 -25.36
C GLN A 17 -8.34 12.72 -24.69
N LEU A 18 -8.26 11.60 -25.41
CA LEU A 18 -7.70 10.36 -24.88
C LEU A 18 -6.23 10.52 -24.42
N SER A 19 -5.43 11.31 -25.15
CA SER A 19 -4.05 11.64 -24.78
C SER A 19 -3.98 12.36 -23.43
N THR A 20 -4.81 13.38 -23.23
CA THR A 20 -4.89 14.14 -21.96
C THR A 20 -5.34 13.24 -20.82
N LEU A 21 -6.36 12.40 -21.05
CA LEU A 21 -6.84 11.46 -20.03
C LEU A 21 -5.77 10.45 -19.62
N ASN A 22 -4.98 9.97 -20.58
CA ASN A 22 -3.83 9.10 -20.32
C ASN A 22 -2.73 9.83 -19.55
N ALA A 23 -2.38 11.06 -19.95
CA ALA A 23 -1.38 11.87 -19.26
C ALA A 23 -1.80 12.14 -17.80
N LEU A 24 -3.04 12.57 -17.56
CA LEU A 24 -3.57 12.78 -16.22
C LEU A 24 -3.58 11.48 -15.39
N THR A 25 -3.88 10.34 -16.02
CA THR A 25 -3.79 9.03 -15.34
C THR A 25 -2.35 8.71 -14.92
N VAL A 26 -1.36 8.97 -15.79
CA VAL A 26 0.06 8.77 -15.45
C VAL A 26 0.48 9.68 -14.31
N VAL A 27 0.14 10.97 -14.38
CA VAL A 27 0.46 11.95 -13.33
C VAL A 27 -0.18 11.54 -12.00
N ALA A 28 -1.47 11.21 -11.98
CA ALA A 28 -2.17 10.77 -10.77
C ALA A 28 -1.53 9.52 -10.16
N THR A 29 -1.15 8.54 -11.00
CA THR A 29 -0.49 7.31 -10.54
C THR A 29 0.89 7.61 -9.95
N LYS A 30 1.67 8.49 -10.59
CA LYS A 30 3.00 8.89 -10.11
C LYS A 30 2.94 9.68 -8.81
N TYR A 31 1.92 10.52 -8.65
CA TYR A 31 1.69 11.24 -7.40
C TYR A 31 1.37 10.28 -6.24
N LEU A 32 0.48 9.31 -6.45
CA LEU A 32 0.18 8.28 -5.45
C LEU A 32 1.40 7.42 -5.12
N GLU A 33 2.20 7.04 -6.14
CA GLU A 33 3.45 6.29 -5.95
C GLU A 33 4.47 7.08 -5.11
N ALA A 34 4.63 8.38 -5.39
CA ALA A 34 5.54 9.24 -4.63
C ALA A 34 5.10 9.38 -3.16
N MET A 35 3.79 9.53 -2.93
CA MET A 35 3.21 9.61 -1.58
C MET A 35 3.43 8.34 -0.79
N ALA A 36 3.12 7.18 -1.38
CA ALA A 36 3.30 5.88 -0.75
C ALA A 36 4.78 5.60 -0.41
N LYS A 37 5.71 5.94 -1.32
CA LYS A 37 7.16 5.81 -1.07
C LYS A 37 7.63 6.72 0.06
N SER A 38 7.17 7.97 0.08
CA SER A 38 7.52 8.91 1.14
C SER A 38 7.01 8.44 2.51
N ALA A 39 5.74 8.02 2.59
CA ALA A 39 5.15 7.50 3.82
C ALA A 39 5.83 6.20 4.29
N SER A 40 6.19 5.30 3.38
CA SER A 40 6.93 4.08 3.72
C SER A 40 8.34 4.39 4.23
N SER A 41 9.04 5.35 3.61
CA SER A 41 10.34 5.80 4.09
C SER A 41 10.25 6.39 5.50
N LEU A 42 9.19 7.13 5.78
CA LEU A 42 8.97 7.75 7.08
C LEU A 42 8.65 6.71 8.17
N ALA A 43 7.81 5.70 7.87
CA ALA A 43 7.55 4.59 8.76
C ALA A 43 8.86 3.83 9.12
N ASN A 44 9.70 3.59 8.10
CA ASN A 44 11.00 2.94 8.29
C ASN A 44 11.94 3.76 9.19
N THR A 45 11.99 5.09 9.03
CA THR A 45 12.80 5.96 9.90
C THR A 45 12.29 6.00 11.33
N SER A 46 11.00 5.76 11.53
CA SER A 46 10.35 5.68 12.85
C SER A 46 10.48 4.29 13.49
N ASN A 47 11.24 3.37 12.88
CA ASN A 47 11.40 1.96 13.30
C ASN A 47 10.11 1.13 13.28
N HIS A 48 9.10 1.55 12.53
CA HIS A 48 7.85 0.81 12.37
C HIS A 48 7.88 0.05 11.03
N THR A 49 7.48 -1.23 11.04
CA THR A 49 7.39 -2.04 9.82
C THR A 49 6.13 -1.77 9.00
N GLN A 50 5.11 -1.18 9.64
CA GLN A 50 3.83 -0.88 9.03
C GLN A 50 3.59 0.62 8.99
N LEU A 51 3.18 1.11 7.81
CA LEU A 51 2.76 2.48 7.58
C LEU A 51 1.48 2.77 8.37
N ASN A 52 1.44 3.91 9.06
CA ASN A 52 0.28 4.39 9.78
C ASN A 52 -0.30 5.69 9.16
N LEU A 53 -1.42 6.16 9.70
CA LEU A 53 -2.11 7.36 9.21
C LEU A 53 -1.32 8.67 9.44
N MET A 54 -0.51 8.73 10.50
CA MET A 54 0.37 9.88 10.76
C MET A 54 1.51 9.94 9.75
N ASP A 55 2.07 8.78 9.37
CA ASP A 55 3.11 8.71 8.34
C ASP A 55 2.58 9.20 6.99
N LEU A 56 1.34 8.82 6.66
CA LEU A 56 0.65 9.30 5.44
C LEU A 56 0.40 10.80 5.50
N THR A 57 -0.06 11.31 6.65
CA THR A 57 -0.32 12.73 6.86
C THR A 57 0.95 13.57 6.67
N LEU A 58 2.07 13.11 7.25
CA LEU A 58 3.35 13.80 7.12
C LEU A 58 3.93 13.70 5.72
N ALA A 59 3.80 12.55 5.05
CA ALA A 59 4.20 12.38 3.66
C ALA A 59 3.41 13.32 2.72
N LEU A 60 2.11 13.46 2.95
CA LEU A 60 1.25 14.35 2.19
C LEU A 60 1.64 15.81 2.42
N HIS A 61 1.90 16.21 3.67
CA HIS A 61 2.46 17.52 3.99
C HIS A 61 3.78 17.78 3.24
N HIS A 62 4.74 16.85 3.30
CA HIS A 62 6.03 17.00 2.63
C HIS A 62 5.91 17.17 1.11
N LEU A 63 5.07 16.37 0.45
CA LEU A 63 4.87 16.48 -1.00
C LEU A 63 4.25 17.82 -1.40
N VAL A 64 3.29 18.31 -0.61
CA VAL A 64 2.65 19.59 -0.90
C VAL A 64 3.62 20.73 -0.63
N THR A 65 4.32 20.76 0.52
CA THR A 65 5.32 21.81 0.83
C THR A 65 6.44 21.88 -0.21
N LEU A 66 6.92 20.74 -0.71
CA LEU A 66 7.93 20.69 -1.77
C LEU A 66 7.42 21.31 -3.09
N HIS A 67 6.12 21.21 -3.36
CA HIS A 67 5.50 21.71 -4.58
C HIS A 67 4.98 23.16 -4.46
N THR A 68 4.61 23.60 -3.25
CA THR A 68 3.99 24.92 -3.02
C THR A 68 4.97 26.01 -2.60
N SER A 69 6.20 25.64 -2.22
CA SER A 69 7.29 26.58 -1.92
C SER A 69 7.64 27.52 -3.10
N THR A 70 7.14 27.23 -4.31
CA THR A 70 7.29 28.09 -5.50
C THR A 70 6.04 28.84 -5.93
N LEU A 71 4.83 28.58 -5.38
CA LEU A 71 3.61 29.15 -5.99
C LEU A 71 2.51 29.62 -5.04
N PHE A 72 2.32 29.06 -3.83
CA PHE A 72 1.29 29.56 -2.92
C PHE A 72 1.65 29.30 -1.46
N SER A 73 1.57 30.36 -0.63
CA SER A 73 1.62 30.29 0.83
C SER A 73 0.38 29.56 1.35
N ILE A 74 0.40 28.23 1.29
CA ILE A 74 -0.53 27.41 2.04
C ILE A 74 -0.16 27.54 3.52
N SER A 75 -1.13 27.97 4.32
CA SER A 75 -0.95 28.35 5.72
C SER A 75 -0.15 27.29 6.49
N SER A 76 0.96 27.73 7.07
CA SER A 76 2.01 26.95 7.78
C SER A 76 1.54 26.24 9.07
N SER A 77 0.24 26.03 9.25
CA SER A 77 -0.32 25.28 10.36
C SER A 77 -0.54 23.84 9.88
N GLY A 78 0.15 22.87 10.50
CA GLY A 78 0.19 21.44 10.11
C GLY A 78 -1.15 20.70 10.02
N GLY A 79 -2.30 21.39 10.12
CA GLY A 79 -3.64 20.87 9.84
C GLY A 79 -4.28 21.37 8.55
N GLY A 80 -3.66 22.29 7.79
CA GLY A 80 -4.28 22.93 6.62
C GLY A 80 -4.74 21.93 5.56
N ILE A 81 -3.82 21.12 5.02
CA ILE A 81 -4.14 20.20 3.92
C ILE A 81 -5.12 19.10 4.30
N ILE A 82 -5.07 18.61 5.55
CA ILE A 82 -6.02 17.60 6.05
C ILE A 82 -7.38 18.23 6.31
N ARG A 83 -7.42 19.47 6.80
CA ARG A 83 -8.65 20.25 6.93
C ARG A 83 -9.27 20.51 5.56
N ASP A 84 -8.49 20.93 4.58
CA ASP A 84 -8.96 21.15 3.20
C ASP A 84 -9.53 19.87 2.59
N LEU A 85 -8.90 18.73 2.87
CA LEU A 85 -9.42 17.41 2.48
C LEU A 85 -10.74 17.07 3.18
N ALA A 86 -10.84 17.34 4.49
CA ALA A 86 -12.05 17.10 5.26
C ALA A 86 -13.20 18.00 4.77
N ASP A 87 -12.90 19.28 4.50
CA ASP A 87 -13.84 20.24 3.97
C ASP A 87 -14.28 19.80 2.56
N PHE A 88 -13.35 19.40 1.69
CA PHE A 88 -13.66 18.84 0.38
C PHE A 88 -14.61 17.64 0.46
N VAL A 89 -14.36 16.69 1.37
CA VAL A 89 -15.24 15.54 1.59
C VAL A 89 -16.61 15.96 2.14
N SER A 90 -16.66 17.02 2.95
CA SER A 90 -17.93 17.52 3.50
C SER A 90 -18.81 18.24 2.49
N PHE A 91 -18.20 18.88 1.47
CA PHE A 91 -18.93 19.66 0.45
C PHE A 91 -19.28 18.87 -0.81
N ASN A 92 -18.71 17.68 -1.00
CA ASN A 92 -18.95 16.87 -2.20
C ASN A 92 -19.65 15.56 -1.81
N ASP A 93 -20.70 15.22 -2.55
CA ASP A 93 -21.35 13.91 -2.39
C ASP A 93 -20.38 12.77 -2.70
N GLU A 94 -20.45 11.67 -1.95
CA GLU A 94 -19.62 10.50 -2.21
C GLU A 94 -19.98 9.87 -3.56
N ILE A 95 -18.94 9.48 -4.30
CA ILE A 95 -19.08 9.01 -5.68
C ILE A 95 -18.65 7.55 -5.73
N PRO A 96 -19.59 6.63 -6.00
CA PRO A 96 -19.26 5.23 -6.03
C PRO A 96 -18.24 4.94 -7.13
N PHE A 97 -17.38 3.96 -6.89
CA PHE A 97 -16.47 3.46 -7.91
C PHE A 97 -17.28 3.00 -9.13
N ALA A 98 -16.93 3.49 -10.33
CA ALA A 98 -17.59 3.06 -11.56
C ALA A 98 -17.51 1.55 -11.81
N LYS A 99 -16.55 0.87 -11.17
CA LYS A 99 -16.44 -0.59 -11.17
C LYS A 99 -16.15 -1.06 -9.74
N PRO A 100 -16.82 -2.11 -9.25
CA PRO A 100 -16.46 -2.71 -7.96
C PRO A 100 -14.98 -3.09 -7.95
N ILE A 101 -14.31 -2.77 -6.84
CA ILE A 101 -12.90 -3.10 -6.66
C ILE A 101 -12.81 -4.63 -6.55
N PRO A 102 -12.04 -5.30 -7.42
CA PRO A 102 -11.86 -6.74 -7.32
C PRO A 102 -11.16 -7.04 -5.99
N HIS A 103 -11.85 -7.78 -5.12
CA HIS A 103 -11.26 -8.26 -3.89
C HIS A 103 -10.36 -9.44 -4.22
N PRO A 104 -9.07 -9.43 -3.83
CA PRO A 104 -8.24 -10.63 -3.95
C PRO A 104 -8.92 -11.74 -3.15
N GLN A 105 -9.22 -12.85 -3.83
CA GLN A 105 -9.71 -14.06 -3.19
C GLN A 105 -8.56 -14.55 -2.30
N ILE A 106 -8.74 -14.50 -0.98
CA ILE A 106 -7.80 -15.13 -0.05
C ILE A 106 -7.93 -16.63 -0.30
N THR A 107 -7.06 -17.20 -1.14
CA THR A 107 -6.95 -18.66 -1.23
C THR A 107 -6.60 -19.16 0.15
N SER A 108 -7.44 -20.06 0.69
CA SER A 108 -7.34 -20.55 2.06
C SER A 108 -5.90 -20.89 2.39
N ILE A 109 -5.36 -20.25 3.43
CA ILE A 109 -4.06 -20.59 3.98
C ILE A 109 -4.08 -22.10 4.24
N PRO A 110 -3.14 -22.90 3.73
CA PRO A 110 -3.14 -24.33 3.96
C PRO A 110 -3.18 -24.57 5.46
N SER A 111 -4.22 -25.28 5.91
CA SER A 111 -4.40 -25.65 7.30
C SER A 111 -3.12 -26.32 7.76
N TRP A 112 -2.48 -25.76 8.78
CA TRP A 112 -1.33 -26.37 9.45
C TRP A 112 -1.78 -27.72 10.00
N ALA A 113 -1.58 -28.78 9.23
CA ALA A 113 -1.86 -30.14 9.66
C ALA A 113 -0.79 -30.49 10.71
N SER A 114 -1.14 -30.31 11.97
CA SER A 114 -0.37 -30.72 13.14
C SER A 114 -0.25 -32.25 13.17
N SER A 115 0.62 -32.83 12.35
CA SER A 115 1.06 -34.22 12.53
C SER A 115 2.23 -34.24 13.51
N SER A 116 1.92 -34.05 14.79
CA SER A 116 2.88 -34.15 15.90
C SER A 116 2.87 -35.57 16.45
N SER A 117 3.79 -36.41 15.97
CA SER A 117 3.96 -37.77 16.50
C SER A 117 5.42 -38.19 16.52
N SER A 118 6.15 -37.70 17.54
CA SER A 118 7.57 -37.92 17.94
C SER A 118 8.58 -36.89 17.41
N SER A 119 9.49 -36.30 18.20
CA SER A 119 10.45 -36.94 19.11
C SER A 119 11.05 -35.95 20.14
N SER A 120 11.36 -36.46 21.34
CA SER A 120 12.07 -35.83 22.48
C SER A 120 11.26 -34.91 23.42
N SER A 121 11.41 -35.12 24.73
CA SER A 121 10.67 -34.41 25.81
C SER A 121 10.99 -32.92 25.92
N HIS A 122 12.05 -32.44 25.26
CA HIS A 122 12.51 -31.05 25.33
C HIS A 122 12.03 -30.20 24.14
N VAL A 123 11.38 -30.81 23.13
CA VAL A 123 10.86 -30.08 21.98
C VAL A 123 9.39 -29.74 22.20
N PRO A 124 9.00 -28.46 22.11
CA PRO A 124 7.61 -28.08 22.26
C PRO A 124 6.73 -28.67 21.16
N LYS A 125 5.54 -29.15 21.52
CA LYS A 125 4.57 -29.78 20.60
C LYS A 125 4.07 -28.86 19.48
N TRP A 126 4.27 -27.55 19.62
CA TRP A 126 3.92 -26.54 18.62
C TRP A 126 4.97 -26.37 17.52
N LEU A 127 6.17 -26.91 17.71
CA LEU A 127 7.25 -26.76 16.74
C LEU A 127 7.02 -27.73 15.55
N PRO A 128 6.94 -27.24 14.30
CA PRO A 128 6.86 -28.10 13.13
C PRO A 128 8.15 -28.93 12.99
N ARG A 129 8.05 -30.09 12.35
CA ARG A 129 9.22 -30.90 12.04
C ARG A 129 10.14 -30.16 11.06
N PHE A 130 11.43 -30.30 11.27
CA PHE A 130 12.43 -29.88 10.30
C PHE A 130 12.30 -30.74 9.04
N PRO A 131 12.49 -30.16 7.84
CA PRO A 131 12.51 -30.93 6.61
C PRO A 131 13.67 -31.93 6.63
N ASP A 132 13.37 -33.22 6.39
CA ASP A 132 14.39 -34.26 6.37
C ASP A 132 15.39 -34.00 5.24
N SER A 133 16.67 -33.89 5.59
CA SER A 133 17.73 -33.87 4.59
C SER A 133 17.89 -35.28 4.04
N VAL A 134 17.44 -35.50 2.81
CA VAL A 134 17.82 -36.67 2.01
C VAL A 134 19.32 -36.56 1.66
N ILE A 135 20.17 -36.81 2.65
CA ILE A 135 21.58 -37.11 2.42
C ILE A 135 21.65 -38.62 2.24
N SER A 136 21.62 -39.08 0.99
CA SER A 136 21.95 -40.45 0.66
C SER A 136 23.43 -40.69 0.95
N CYS A 137 23.77 -41.15 2.15
CA CYS A 137 25.07 -41.74 2.41
C CYS A 137 25.12 -43.10 1.71
N SER A 138 25.60 -43.12 0.46
CA SER A 138 26.11 -44.36 -0.13
C SER A 138 27.50 -44.61 0.48
N VAL A 139 27.56 -45.59 1.38
CA VAL A 139 28.81 -46.19 1.84
C VAL A 139 29.35 -47.05 0.70
N ASN A 140 30.55 -46.73 0.23
CA ASN A 140 31.34 -47.63 -0.60
C ASN A 140 32.75 -47.76 0.00
N GLU A 141 32.87 -48.69 0.95
CA GLU A 141 34.13 -49.36 1.25
C GLU A 141 34.58 -50.16 0.02
N ARG A 142 35.80 -49.93 -0.48
CA ARG A 142 36.62 -50.97 -1.14
C ARG A 142 38.11 -50.72 -0.92
N LYS A 143 38.65 -51.54 0.00
CA LYS A 143 39.88 -52.35 -0.01
C LYS A 143 41.15 -51.80 -0.65
#